data_AF-A0A0V0RAC4-F1
#
_entry.id   AF-A0A0V0RAC4-F1
#
_cell.length_a   1.000
_cell.length_b   1.000
_cell.length_c   1.000
_cell.angle_alpha   90.00
_cell.angle_beta   90.00
_cell.angle_gamma   90.00
#
_symmetry.space_group_name_H-M   'P 1'
#
loop_
_entity.id
_entity.type
_entity.pdbx_description
1 polymer ?
#
loop_
_entity_poly.entity_id
_entity_poly.type
_entity_poly.pdbx_seq_one_letter_code
_entity_poly.pdbx_strand_id
1 'polypeptide(L)'
;MKDPAKQLAYCTVIEEYIRNGWVEEVTSQHGQNGKTWYLPHHAVYKTVNGELKCRIVFDGSAKYGGVSLNQCLETGPNLQTDL
;
A
#
# COMPACT_ATOMS: atom_id res chain seq x y z
N MET A 1 -3.54 -4.77 15.87
CA MET A 1 -4.47 -3.62 15.95
C MET A 1 -5.47 -3.88 17.08
N LYS A 2 -5.88 -2.89 17.88
CA LYS A 2 -6.71 -3.13 19.08
C LYS A 2 -8.22 -3.15 18.84
N ASP A 3 -8.67 -2.61 17.71
CA ASP A 3 -10.09 -2.50 17.34
C ASP A 3 -10.46 -3.62 16.33
N PRO A 4 -11.33 -4.57 16.70
CA PRO A 4 -11.72 -5.67 15.83
C PRO A 4 -12.39 -5.23 14.52
N ALA A 5 -13.19 -4.16 14.54
CA ALA A 5 -13.89 -3.69 13.34
C ALA A 5 -12.90 -3.11 12.32
N LYS A 6 -11.90 -2.37 12.80
CA LYS A 6 -10.80 -1.89 11.94
C LYS A 6 -9.97 -3.04 11.39
N GLN A 7 -9.77 -4.10 12.17
CA GLN A 7 -8.97 -5.26 11.76
C GLN A 7 -9.67 -6.01 10.66
N LEU A 8 -10.96 -6.25 10.81
CA LEU A 8 -11.80 -6.84 9.77
C LEU A 8 -11.74 -5.99 8.49
N ALA A 9 -11.97 -4.68 8.59
CA ALA A 9 -11.92 -3.79 7.42
C ALA A 9 -10.55 -3.77 6.72
N TYR A 10 -9.46 -3.87 7.48
CA TYR A 10 -8.11 -3.99 6.91
C TYR A 10 -7.92 -5.30 6.14
N CYS A 11 -8.27 -6.44 6.77
CA CYS A 11 -8.16 -7.75 6.14
C CYS A 11 -9.00 -7.84 4.87
N THR A 12 -10.23 -7.31 4.89
CA THR A 12 -11.10 -7.26 3.71
C THR A 12 -10.44 -6.54 2.53
N VAL A 13 -9.78 -5.40 2.76
CA VAL A 13 -9.08 -4.68 1.68
C VAL A 13 -7.91 -5.49 1.12
N ILE A 14 -7.14 -6.19 1.97
CA ILE A 14 -6.05 -7.06 1.51
C ILE A 14 -6.61 -8.23 0.68
N GLU A 15 -7.69 -8.87 1.14
CA GLU A 15 -8.35 -9.95 0.41
C GLU A 15 -8.89 -9.48 -0.95
N GLU A 16 -9.42 -8.26 -1.04
CA GLU A 16 -9.84 -7.64 -2.29
C GLU A 16 -8.66 -7.44 -3.24
N TYR A 17 -7.52 -6.97 -2.74
CA TYR A 17 -6.31 -6.82 -3.56
C TYR A 17 -5.84 -8.16 -4.13
N ILE A 18 -5.88 -9.22 -3.33
CA ILE A 18 -5.54 -10.59 -3.76
C ILE A 18 -6.54 -11.08 -4.81
N ARG A 19 -7.85 -10.93 -4.54
CA ARG A 19 -8.92 -11.36 -5.45
C ARG A 19 -8.86 -10.65 -6.80
N ASN A 20 -8.48 -9.38 -6.82
CA ASN A 20 -8.30 -8.59 -8.03
C ASN A 20 -6.97 -8.89 -8.75
N GLY A 21 -6.07 -9.67 -8.15
CA GLY A 21 -4.75 -9.98 -8.70
C GLY A 21 -3.76 -8.82 -8.66
N TRP A 22 -3.99 -7.82 -7.81
CA TRP A 22 -3.10 -6.66 -7.66
C TRP A 22 -1.92 -6.94 -6.73
N VAL A 23 -2.10 -7.89 -5.81
CA VAL A 23 -1.07 -8.36 -4.89
C VAL A 23 -1.14 -9.88 -4.81
N GLU A 24 -0.02 -10.50 -4.44
CA GLU A 24 0.08 -11.94 -4.23
C GLU A 24 0.79 -12.24 -2.90
N GLU A 25 0.55 -13.42 -2.36
CA GLU A 25 1.30 -13.90 -1.20
C GLU A 25 2.75 -14.20 -1.61
N VAL A 26 3.70 -13.62 -0.89
CA VAL A 26 5.12 -13.86 -1.12
C VAL A 26 5.49 -15.21 -0.51
N THR A 27 5.67 -16.23 -1.35
CA THR A 27 5.97 -17.61 -0.92
C THR A 27 7.43 -17.85 -0.51
N SER A 28 8.36 -17.03 -1.00
CA SER A 28 9.78 -17.07 -0.61
C SER A 28 10.09 -15.99 0.42
N GLN A 29 10.64 -16.37 1.59
CA GLN A 29 10.97 -15.42 2.66
C GLN A 29 11.89 -14.27 2.22
N HIS A 30 12.63 -14.45 1.12
CA HIS A 30 13.46 -13.44 0.52
C HIS A 30 12.96 -13.22 -0.91
N GLY A 31 12.63 -11.97 -1.24
CA GLY A 31 12.53 -11.58 -2.63
C GLY A 31 13.90 -11.64 -3.30
N GLN A 32 13.98 -11.30 -4.59
CA GLN A 32 15.25 -11.26 -5.29
C GLN A 32 16.19 -10.25 -4.60
N ASN A 33 17.39 -10.70 -4.22
CA ASN A 33 18.42 -9.85 -3.60
C ASN A 33 18.70 -8.63 -4.49
N GLY A 34 18.68 -7.44 -3.89
CA GLY A 34 18.88 -6.17 -4.60
C GLY A 34 17.67 -5.69 -5.43
N LYS A 35 16.58 -6.47 -5.49
CA LYS A 35 15.34 -6.11 -6.19
C LYS A 35 14.10 -6.14 -5.28
N THR A 36 14.31 -6.22 -3.98
CA THR A 36 13.24 -6.26 -2.99
C THR A 36 13.20 -4.95 -2.23
N TRP A 37 12.02 -4.34 -2.16
CA TRP A 37 11.79 -3.13 -1.39
C TRP A 37 10.56 -3.31 -0.52
N TYR A 38 10.71 -3.08 0.78
CA TYR A 38 9.60 -3.15 1.72
C TYR A 38 9.06 -1.75 1.97
N LEU A 39 7.78 -1.55 1.69
CA LEU A 39 7.12 -0.26 1.92
C LEU A 39 6.39 -0.30 3.27
N PRO A 40 6.71 0.64 4.19
CA PRO A 40 5.85 0.91 5.33
C PRO A 40 4.44 1.20 4.83
N HIS A 41 3.43 0.65 5.51
CA HIS A 41 2.04 0.91 5.19
C HIS A 41 1.24 1.20 6.45
N HIS A 42 0.17 1.96 6.28
CA HIS A 42 -0.80 2.21 7.33
C HIS A 42 -2.21 2.29 6.76
N ALA A 43 -3.19 1.95 7.60
CA ALA A 43 -4.59 1.98 7.22
C ALA A 43 -5.23 3.31 7.65
N VAL A 44 -5.92 3.95 6.71
CA VAL A 44 -6.73 5.15 6.94
C VAL A 44 -8.20 4.75 6.95
N TYR A 45 -8.92 5.15 7.99
CA TYR A 45 -10.32 4.78 8.21
C TYR A 45 -11.22 5.99 8.09
N LYS A 46 -12.35 5.83 7.41
CA LYS A 46 -13.40 6.86 7.30
C LYS A 46 -14.77 6.22 7.33
N THR A 47 -15.66 6.72 8.19
CA THR A 47 -17.07 6.32 8.16
C THR A 47 -17.80 7.12 7.09
N VAL A 48 -18.48 6.42 6.18
CA VAL A 48 -19.31 7.02 5.11
C VAL A 48 -20.66 6.34 5.13
N ASN A 49 -21.74 7.10 5.33
CA ASN A 49 -23.12 6.59 5.38
C ASN A 49 -23.32 5.44 6.39
N GLY A 50 -22.64 5.51 7.55
CA GLY A 50 -22.69 4.47 8.59
C GLY A 50 -21.76 3.28 8.35
N GLU A 51 -21.10 3.20 7.19
CA GLU A 51 -20.16 2.13 6.85
C GLU A 51 -18.71 2.56 7.12
N LEU A 52 -17.92 1.71 7.78
CA LEU A 52 -16.49 1.94 8.01
C LEU A 52 -15.69 1.57 6.76
N LYS A 53 -15.17 2.57 6.04
CA LYS A 53 -14.29 2.37 4.89
C LYS A 53 -12.83 2.40 5.30
N CYS A 54 -12.03 1.49 4.75
CA CYS A 54 -10.60 1.37 4.95
C CYS A 54 -9.86 1.65 3.64
N ARG A 55 -8.73 2.36 3.70
CA ARG A 55 -7.76 2.49 2.60
C ARG A 55 -6.37 2.22 3.14
N ILE A 56 -5.61 1.36 2.47
CA ILE A 56 -4.23 1.05 2.83
C ILE A 56 -3.32 1.99 2.03
N VAL A 57 -2.51 2.77 2.73
CA VAL A 57 -1.56 3.72 2.14
C VAL A 57 -0.16 3.15 2.30
N PHE A 58 0.56 3.03 1.19
CA PHE A 58 1.96 2.62 1.14
C PHE A 58 2.85 3.86 1.02
N ASP A 59 3.87 3.96 1.86
CA ASP A 59 4.80 5.09 1.85
C ASP A 59 6.00 4.82 0.92
N GLY A 60 5.88 5.25 -0.34
CA GLY A 60 6.96 5.22 -1.34
C GLY A 60 8.11 6.21 -1.09
N SER A 61 7.93 7.15 -0.14
CA SER A 61 8.93 8.15 0.22
C SER A 61 9.85 7.69 1.37
N ALA A 62 9.47 6.62 2.07
CA ALA A 62 10.28 6.01 3.12
C ALA A 62 11.67 5.63 2.59
N LYS A 63 12.71 6.10 3.28
CA LYS A 63 14.11 5.87 2.90
C LYS A 63 14.69 4.65 3.61
N TYR A 64 15.43 3.84 2.87
CA TYR A 64 16.28 2.77 3.38
C TYR A 64 17.64 2.87 2.71
N GLY A 65 18.74 2.79 3.48
CA GLY A 65 20.09 2.98 2.93
C GLY A 65 20.30 4.33 2.23
N GLY A 66 19.53 5.36 2.60
CA GLY A 66 19.62 6.71 2.03
C GLY A 66 18.78 6.97 0.78
N VAL A 67 18.12 5.96 0.20
CA VAL A 67 17.29 6.08 -1.01
C VAL A 67 15.84 5.65 -0.74
N SER A 68 14.86 6.19 -1.47
CA SER A 68 13.45 5.78 -1.42
C SER A 68 12.96 5.28 -2.78
N LEU A 69 11.87 4.50 -2.80
CA LEU A 69 11.28 3.98 -4.05
C LEU A 69 10.94 5.11 -5.02
N ASN A 70 10.30 6.19 -4.55
CA ASN A 70 9.94 7.33 -5.39
C ASN A 70 11.14 8.02 -6.05
N GLN A 71 12.35 7.92 -5.48
CA GLN A 71 13.57 8.48 -6.09
C GLN A 71 14.13 7.58 -7.21
N CYS A 72 13.74 6.31 -7.24
CA CYS A 72 14.21 5.32 -8.22
C CYS A 72 13.22 5.13 -9.38
N LEU A 73 12.05 5.78 -9.33
CA LEU A 73 11.04 5.74 -10.39
C LEU A 73 11.13 7.01 -11.24
N GLU A 74 10.91 6.86 -12.55
CA GLU A 74 10.78 8.01 -13.45
C GLU A 74 9.48 8.76 -13.17
N THR A 75 9.52 10.08 -13.30
CA THR A 75 8.31 10.91 -13.19
C THR A 75 7.42 10.66 -14.40
N GLY A 76 6.16 10.29 -14.16
CA GLY A 76 5.18 10.15 -15.23
C GLY A 76 4.79 11.51 -15.85
N PRO A 77 4.12 11.50 -17.02
CA PRO A 77 3.59 12.73 -17.61
C PRO A 77 2.61 13.42 -16.64
N ASN A 78 2.62 14.76 -16.62
CA ASN A 78 1.65 15.54 -15.86
C ASN A 78 0.23 15.23 -16.36
N LEU A 79 -0.57 14.56 -15.53
CA LEU A 79 -1.97 14.20 -15.85
C LEU A 79 -2.94 15.37 -15.68
N GLN A 80 -2.46 16.48 -15.12
CA GLN A 80 -3.22 17.71 -14.96
C GLN A 80 -2.85 18.63 -16.13
N THR A 81 -3.71 18.72 -17.15
CA THR A 81 -3.61 19.81 -18.14
C THR A 81 -3.78 21.14 -17.41
N ASP A 82 -2.91 22.11 -17.72
CA ASP A 82 -2.97 23.46 -17.14
C ASP A 82 -4.41 24.00 -17.15
N LEU A 83 -4.83 24.53 -16.00
CA LEU A 83 -6.12 25.17 -15.76
C LEU A 83 -6.29 26.46 -16.58
#